data_AF-A0AAD2AFX4-F1
#
_entry.id   AF-A0AAD2AFX4-F1
#
_cell.length_a   1.000
_cell.length_b   1.000
_cell.length_c   1.000
_cell.angle_alpha   90.00
_cell.angle_beta   90.00
_cell.angle_gamma   90.00
#
_symmetry.space_group_name_H-M   'P 1'
#
loop_
_entity.id
_entity.type
_entity.pdbx_description
1 polymer ?
#
loop_
_entity_poly.entity_id
_entity_poly.type
_entity_poly.pdbx_seq_one_letter_code
_entity_poly.pdbx_strand_id
1 'polypeptide(L)'
;MRRCSASGTKLPPGYMGIPFLGELLSFLWYFKIARHPDDYINSIRHKYGDGVGLYRTHLFGSPSIIVCTPSANKFVLQDANNFSSGWHNEIVGTTSLVAVDGDSHIRVRSFVVKAINRPDSLRRITLAIQPRVTTALQSWVKKGRVTMFKEAKKVTFENIGKYFASFESGPVLDNLDVLFKGLIYGFRVSPINLPGTKFQCTPRTLTTFLFHS
;
A
#
# COMPACT_ATOMS: atom_id res chain seq x y z
N MET A 1 -3.79 -16.79 -30.75
CA MET A 1 -2.41 -16.55 -31.26
C MET A 1 -1.43 -16.64 -30.10
N ARG A 2 -0.62 -17.71 -30.03
CA ARG A 2 0.45 -17.88 -29.02
C ARG A 2 1.71 -17.18 -29.56
N ARG A 3 2.14 -16.08 -28.94
CA ARG A 3 3.47 -15.51 -29.20
C ARG A 3 4.48 -16.26 -28.35
N CYS A 4 5.33 -17.07 -28.99
CA CYS A 4 6.51 -17.66 -28.37
C CYS A 4 7.55 -16.57 -28.14
N SER A 5 8.09 -16.48 -26.92
CA SER A 5 9.30 -15.71 -26.60
C SER A 5 10.52 -16.63 -26.78
N ALA A 6 11.67 -16.05 -27.16
CA ALA A 6 12.88 -16.73 -27.63
C ALA A 6 13.73 -17.42 -26.54
N SER A 7 13.11 -17.93 -25.48
CA SER A 7 13.69 -18.98 -24.61
C SER A 7 12.53 -19.90 -24.20
N GLY A 8 12.75 -21.21 -24.15
CA GLY A 8 11.70 -22.23 -23.90
C GLY A 8 11.04 -22.20 -22.51
N THR A 9 11.06 -21.05 -21.83
CA THR A 9 10.44 -20.85 -20.52
C THR A 9 8.92 -20.67 -20.68
N LYS A 10 8.16 -21.60 -20.11
CA LYS A 10 6.70 -21.50 -20.07
C LYS A 10 6.30 -20.44 -19.04
N LEU A 11 5.52 -19.44 -19.46
CA LEU A 11 4.94 -18.46 -18.55
C LEU A 11 3.96 -19.14 -17.58
N PRO A 12 3.78 -18.60 -16.36
CA PRO A 12 2.77 -19.08 -15.44
C PRO A 12 1.37 -19.07 -16.09
N PRO A 13 0.48 -20.02 -15.74
CA PRO A 13 -0.89 -20.01 -16.23
C PRO A 13 -1.66 -18.81 -15.69
N GLY A 14 -2.76 -18.43 -16.37
CA GLY A 14 -3.58 -17.30 -15.94
C GLY A 14 -4.26 -16.58 -17.09
N TYR A 15 -5.07 -15.57 -16.74
CA TYR A 15 -5.91 -14.80 -17.65
C TYR A 15 -5.48 -13.34 -17.68
N MET A 16 -5.21 -12.80 -18.87
CA MET A 16 -4.87 -11.39 -19.06
C MET A 16 -6.08 -10.46 -19.07
N GLY A 17 -7.29 -10.99 -18.80
CA GLY A 17 -8.48 -10.18 -18.72
C GLY A 17 -9.00 -9.67 -20.07
N ILE A 18 -9.89 -8.69 -20.00
CA ILE A 18 -10.41 -7.94 -21.14
C ILE A 18 -9.39 -6.89 -21.60
N PRO A 19 -9.38 -6.50 -22.89
CA PRO A 19 -8.48 -5.45 -23.38
C PRO A 19 -8.55 -4.18 -22.52
N PHE A 20 -7.40 -3.58 -22.26
CA PHE A 20 -7.19 -2.36 -21.45
C PHE A 20 -7.48 -2.48 -19.95
N LEU A 21 -8.58 -3.12 -19.55
CA LEU A 21 -8.97 -3.20 -18.13
C LEU A 21 -8.37 -4.42 -17.42
N GLY A 22 -7.99 -5.47 -18.16
CA GLY A 22 -7.51 -6.71 -17.57
C GLY A 22 -8.55 -7.36 -16.66
N GLU A 23 -8.14 -7.78 -15.47
CA GLU A 23 -9.01 -8.32 -14.42
C GLU A 23 -9.39 -7.29 -13.35
N LEU A 24 -9.13 -5.99 -13.60
CA LEU A 24 -9.35 -4.94 -12.62
C LEU A 24 -10.80 -4.85 -12.12
N LEU A 25 -11.79 -5.11 -12.98
CA LEU A 25 -13.21 -5.10 -12.60
C LEU A 25 -13.54 -6.26 -11.65
N SER A 26 -13.09 -7.47 -11.97
CA SER A 26 -13.25 -8.65 -11.10
C SER A 26 -12.56 -8.41 -9.76
N PHE A 27 -11.31 -7.91 -9.79
CA PHE A 27 -10.58 -7.51 -8.60
C PHE A 27 -11.36 -6.51 -7.75
N LEU A 28 -11.84 -5.40 -8.34
CA LEU A 28 -12.61 -4.39 -7.62
C LEU A 28 -13.94 -4.92 -7.10
N TRP A 29 -14.59 -5.84 -7.82
CA TRP A 29 -15.80 -6.51 -7.36
C TRP A 29 -15.56 -7.27 -6.06
N TYR A 30 -14.57 -8.16 -6.03
CA TYR A 30 -14.22 -8.92 -4.82
C TYR A 30 -13.80 -8.02 -3.67
N PHE A 31 -12.98 -7.00 -3.94
CA PHE A 31 -12.40 -6.14 -2.92
C PHE A 31 -13.37 -5.09 -2.36
N LYS A 32 -14.23 -4.49 -3.19
CA LYS A 32 -15.09 -3.36 -2.79
C LYS A 32 -16.56 -3.73 -2.62
N ILE A 33 -17.08 -4.61 -3.49
CA ILE A 33 -18.51 -4.91 -3.57
C ILE A 33 -18.82 -6.15 -2.74
N ALA A 34 -18.19 -7.28 -3.06
CA ALA A 34 -18.38 -8.53 -2.33
C ALA A 34 -17.73 -8.51 -0.93
N ARG A 35 -16.66 -7.72 -0.74
CA ARG A 35 -15.85 -7.65 0.49
C ARG A 35 -15.22 -8.98 0.90
N HIS A 36 -14.89 -9.81 -0.09
CA HIS A 36 -14.18 -11.08 0.06
C HIS A 36 -12.94 -11.07 -0.84
N PRO A 37 -11.86 -10.35 -0.45
CA PRO A 37 -10.67 -10.22 -1.29
C PRO A 37 -9.95 -11.54 -1.51
N ASP A 38 -10.01 -12.45 -0.54
CA ASP A 38 -9.38 -13.78 -0.64
C ASP A 38 -10.01 -14.64 -1.73
N ASP A 39 -11.31 -14.46 -1.99
CA ASP A 39 -12.04 -15.21 -3.02
C ASP A 39 -11.55 -14.89 -4.42
N TYR A 40 -11.02 -13.67 -4.65
CA TYR A 40 -10.37 -13.34 -5.92
C TYR A 40 -9.18 -14.29 -6.17
N ILE A 41 -8.30 -14.44 -5.18
CA ILE A 41 -7.13 -15.29 -5.27
C ILE A 41 -7.53 -16.77 -5.33
N ASN A 42 -8.49 -17.20 -4.50
CA ASN A 42 -8.99 -18.57 -4.50
C ASN A 42 -9.61 -18.95 -5.84
N SER A 43 -10.34 -18.05 -6.48
CA SER A 43 -10.93 -18.29 -7.81
C SER A 43 -9.87 -18.56 -8.88
N ILE A 44 -8.75 -17.81 -8.85
CA ILE A 44 -7.62 -18.00 -9.76
C ILE A 44 -6.94 -19.34 -9.49
N ARG A 45 -6.70 -19.66 -8.21
CA ARG A 45 -6.08 -20.93 -7.80
C ARG A 45 -6.92 -22.14 -8.20
N HIS A 46 -8.23 -22.11 -7.97
CA HIS A 46 -9.13 -23.19 -8.39
C HIS A 46 -9.16 -23.37 -9.91
N LYS A 47 -9.13 -22.27 -10.67
CA LYS A 47 -9.20 -22.30 -12.13
C LYS A 47 -7.90 -22.78 -12.79
N TYR A 48 -6.75 -22.44 -12.23
CA TYR A 48 -5.44 -22.68 -12.84
C TYR A 48 -4.60 -23.74 -12.11
N GLY A 49 -5.09 -24.26 -10.97
CA GLY A 49 -4.49 -25.32 -10.18
C GLY A 49 -3.77 -24.80 -8.93
N ASP A 50 -4.24 -25.20 -7.75
CA ASP A 50 -3.72 -24.76 -6.44
C ASP A 50 -2.21 -24.92 -6.23
N GLY A 51 -1.62 -25.98 -6.82
CA GLY A 51 -0.20 -26.30 -6.68
C GLY A 51 0.75 -25.49 -7.58
N VAL A 52 0.23 -24.66 -8.48
CA VAL A 52 1.06 -23.87 -9.41
C VAL A 52 1.73 -22.72 -8.69
N GLY A 53 0.98 -22.00 -7.85
CA GLY A 53 1.55 -21.00 -6.95
C GLY A 53 2.02 -19.68 -7.57
N LEU A 54 2.03 -19.57 -8.90
CA LEU A 54 2.31 -18.37 -9.67
C LEU A 54 1.25 -18.24 -10.77
N TYR A 55 0.62 -17.07 -10.88
CA TYR A 55 -0.45 -16.86 -11.85
C TYR A 55 -0.27 -15.53 -12.58
N ARG A 56 -0.36 -15.54 -13.91
CA ARG A 56 -0.31 -14.31 -14.70
C ARG A 56 -1.69 -13.63 -14.73
N THR A 57 -1.69 -12.32 -14.66
CA THR A 57 -2.90 -11.48 -14.80
C THR A 57 -2.55 -10.14 -15.43
N HIS A 58 -3.57 -9.32 -15.69
CA HIS A 58 -3.38 -7.92 -16.04
C HIS A 58 -4.16 -7.08 -15.03
N LEU A 59 -3.44 -6.36 -14.17
CA LEU A 59 -4.00 -5.54 -13.11
C LEU A 59 -3.35 -4.17 -13.11
N PHE A 60 -4.13 -3.13 -12.76
CA PHE A 60 -3.65 -1.75 -12.68
C PHE A 60 -2.96 -1.25 -13.95
N GLY A 61 -3.44 -1.66 -15.12
CA GLY A 61 -2.91 -1.22 -16.41
C GLY A 61 -1.64 -1.93 -16.87
N SER A 62 -1.16 -2.94 -16.13
CA SER A 62 0.10 -3.63 -16.42
C SER A 62 -0.02 -5.16 -16.34
N PRO A 63 0.69 -5.92 -17.21
CA PRO A 63 0.90 -7.35 -17.01
C PRO A 63 1.54 -7.61 -15.64
N SER A 64 0.97 -8.53 -14.87
CA SER A 64 1.33 -8.79 -13.48
C SER A 64 1.40 -10.29 -13.20
N ILE A 65 2.17 -10.67 -12.18
CA ILE A 65 2.24 -12.04 -11.67
C ILE A 65 1.78 -12.02 -10.21
N ILE A 66 0.75 -12.81 -9.90
CA ILE A 66 0.30 -13.08 -8.55
C ILE A 66 1.13 -14.23 -8.00
N VAL A 67 1.76 -14.00 -6.85
CA VAL A 67 2.62 -14.96 -6.16
C VAL A 67 1.90 -15.50 -4.93
N CYS A 68 1.66 -16.81 -4.90
CA CYS A 68 0.89 -17.47 -3.84
C CYS A 68 1.72 -18.44 -2.99
N THR A 69 2.99 -18.70 -3.32
CA THR A 69 3.84 -19.61 -2.53
C THR A 69 4.78 -18.85 -1.60
N PRO A 70 5.04 -19.38 -0.39
CA PRO A 70 6.01 -18.79 0.53
C PRO A 70 7.42 -18.65 -0.06
N SER A 71 7.86 -19.64 -0.84
CA SER A 71 9.20 -19.63 -1.46
C SER A 71 9.35 -18.54 -2.51
N ALA A 72 8.37 -18.38 -3.40
CA ALA A 72 8.41 -17.32 -4.42
C ALA A 72 8.19 -15.93 -3.80
N ASN A 73 7.33 -15.80 -2.78
CA ASN A 73 7.20 -14.54 -2.04
C ASN A 73 8.52 -14.15 -1.38
N LYS A 74 9.20 -15.10 -0.73
CA LYS A 74 10.53 -14.87 -0.13
C LYS A 74 11.53 -14.42 -1.19
N PHE A 75 11.57 -15.08 -2.35
CA PHE A 75 12.45 -14.71 -3.45
C PHE A 75 12.23 -13.27 -3.91
N VAL A 76 10.98 -12.90 -4.23
CA VAL A 76 10.61 -11.54 -4.67
C VAL A 76 10.95 -10.49 -3.61
N LEU A 77 10.70 -10.77 -2.34
CA LEU A 77 10.94 -9.83 -1.24
C LEU A 77 12.42 -9.67 -0.86
N GLN A 78 13.28 -10.63 -1.20
CA GLN A 78 14.71 -10.60 -0.88
C GLN A 78 15.55 -10.01 -2.01
N ASP A 79 15.08 -10.08 -3.25
CA ASP A 79 15.80 -9.59 -4.42
C ASP A 79 15.39 -8.16 -4.79
N ALA A 80 15.83 -7.20 -3.98
CA ALA A 80 15.57 -5.77 -4.19
C ALA A 80 16.23 -5.18 -5.46
N ASN A 81 17.13 -5.93 -6.11
CA ASN A 81 17.81 -5.49 -7.33
C ASN A 81 16.96 -5.76 -8.57
N ASN A 82 16.21 -6.87 -8.56
CA ASN A 82 15.33 -7.25 -9.67
C ASN A 82 13.85 -6.88 -9.43
N PHE A 83 13.44 -6.68 -8.17
CA PHE A 83 12.08 -6.31 -7.82
C PHE A 83 12.05 -5.02 -6.99
N SER A 84 11.46 -3.97 -7.56
CA SER A 84 11.20 -2.71 -6.86
C SER A 84 9.75 -2.63 -6.36
N SER A 85 9.50 -1.65 -5.49
CA SER A 85 8.21 -1.45 -4.82
C SER A 85 7.04 -1.23 -5.81
N GLY A 86 7.31 -0.73 -7.02
CA GLY A 86 6.33 -0.58 -8.09
C GLY A 86 5.14 0.35 -7.79
N TRP A 87 5.16 1.06 -6.66
CA TRP A 87 4.09 1.97 -6.23
C TRP A 87 4.16 3.30 -6.99
N HIS A 88 2.99 3.95 -7.08
CA HIS A 88 2.89 5.30 -7.61
C HIS A 88 3.30 6.29 -6.52
N ASN A 89 4.39 7.01 -6.77
CA ASN A 89 5.09 7.80 -5.74
C ASN A 89 4.62 9.26 -5.65
N GLU A 90 3.75 9.68 -6.58
CA GLU A 90 3.31 11.07 -6.74
C GLU A 90 2.59 11.61 -5.50
N ILE A 91 1.86 10.75 -4.78
CA ILE A 91 1.01 11.15 -3.64
C ILE A 91 1.79 11.18 -2.33
N VAL A 92 2.77 10.29 -2.17
CA VAL A 92 3.54 10.10 -0.93
C VAL A 92 4.86 10.87 -0.92
N GLY A 93 5.25 11.44 -2.06
CA GLY A 93 6.50 12.16 -2.26
C GLY A 93 7.63 11.25 -2.72
N THR A 94 8.47 11.79 -3.61
CA THR A 94 9.56 11.07 -4.29
C THR A 94 10.70 10.64 -3.36
N THR A 95 10.78 11.22 -2.17
CA THR A 95 11.78 10.92 -1.13
C THR A 95 11.24 10.00 -0.03
N SER A 96 9.99 9.57 -0.13
CA SER A 96 9.36 8.71 0.88
C SER A 96 9.94 7.29 0.84
N LEU A 97 9.86 6.58 1.97
CA LEU A 97 10.39 5.21 2.10
C LEU A 97 9.78 4.25 1.06
N VAL A 98 8.52 4.44 0.68
CA VAL A 98 7.84 3.60 -0.31
C VAL A 98 8.21 3.93 -1.75
N ALA A 99 8.84 5.10 -1.98
CA ALA A 99 9.14 5.65 -3.28
C ALA A 99 10.59 5.49 -3.73
N VAL A 100 11.52 5.42 -2.78
CA VAL A 100 12.95 5.24 -3.06
C VAL A 100 13.33 3.77 -3.09
N ASP A 101 14.33 3.43 -3.91
CA ASP A 101 14.93 2.09 -3.99
C ASP A 101 16.45 2.16 -3.69
N GLY A 102 17.11 0.99 -3.63
CA GLY A 102 18.57 0.87 -3.48
C GLY A 102 19.13 1.57 -2.24
N ASP A 103 20.26 2.25 -2.40
CA ASP A 103 20.95 2.94 -1.30
C ASP A 103 20.09 4.02 -0.64
N SER A 104 19.26 4.73 -1.42
CA SER A 104 18.33 5.72 -0.89
C SER A 104 17.31 5.07 0.03
N HIS A 105 16.74 3.93 -0.37
CA HIS A 105 15.86 3.14 0.49
C HIS A 105 16.56 2.67 1.77
N ILE A 106 17.79 2.15 1.67
CA ILE A 106 18.57 1.71 2.83
C ILE A 106 18.78 2.87 3.82
N ARG A 107 19.13 4.07 3.32
CA ARG A 107 19.31 5.27 4.15
C ARG A 107 18.02 5.69 4.84
N VAL A 108 16.93 5.89 4.09
CA VAL A 108 15.63 6.31 4.66
C VAL A 108 15.12 5.27 5.66
N ARG A 109 15.21 3.98 5.32
CA ARG A 109 14.83 2.87 6.20
C ARG A 109 15.62 2.89 7.52
N SER A 110 16.92 3.16 7.46
CA SER A 110 17.77 3.26 8.65
C SER A 110 17.30 4.35 9.62
N PHE A 111 16.92 5.53 9.11
CA PHE A 111 16.35 6.59 9.94
C PHE A 111 15.02 6.18 10.58
N VAL A 112 14.10 5.59 9.81
CA VAL A 112 12.81 5.12 10.31
C VAL A 112 13.00 4.07 11.39
N VAL A 113 13.82 3.03 11.14
CA VAL A 113 14.11 1.95 12.10
C VAL A 113 14.71 2.50 13.39
N LYS A 114 15.63 3.46 13.31
CA LYS A 114 16.17 4.14 14.51
C LYS A 114 15.08 4.87 15.29
N ALA A 115 14.18 5.56 14.60
CA ALA A 115 13.14 6.37 15.22
C ALA A 115 12.03 5.55 15.92
N ILE A 116 11.71 4.34 15.43
CA ILE A 116 10.54 3.58 15.92
C ILE A 116 10.80 2.13 16.34
N ASN A 117 11.87 1.50 15.89
CA ASN A 117 12.08 0.04 16.04
C ASN A 117 13.34 -0.32 16.83
N ARG A 118 13.89 0.64 17.59
CA ARG A 118 14.96 0.39 18.57
C ARG A 118 14.36 0.25 19.97
N PRO A 119 14.96 -0.56 20.86
CA PRO A 119 14.45 -0.76 22.22
C PRO A 119 14.18 0.55 22.98
N ASP A 120 15.10 1.51 22.91
CA ASP A 120 14.93 2.82 23.57
C ASP A 120 13.79 3.64 22.97
N SER A 121 13.64 3.60 21.64
CA SER A 121 12.54 4.23 20.93
C SER A 121 11.20 3.61 21.30
N LEU A 122 11.11 2.27 21.33
CA LEU A 122 9.90 1.56 21.75
C LEU A 122 9.52 1.87 23.20
N ARG A 123 10.51 1.95 24.10
CA ARG A 123 10.29 2.36 25.50
C ARG A 123 9.73 3.79 25.58
N ARG A 124 10.33 4.74 24.86
CA ARG A 124 9.85 6.14 24.80
C ARG A 124 8.44 6.24 24.21
N ILE A 125 8.16 5.52 23.13
CA ILE A 125 6.83 5.43 22.51
C ILE A 125 5.82 4.91 23.53
N THR A 126 6.14 3.81 24.20
CA THR A 126 5.24 3.18 25.20
C THR A 126 4.91 4.16 26.33
N LEU A 127 5.92 4.81 26.90
CA LEU A 127 5.73 5.79 27.98
C LEU A 127 4.90 7.00 27.54
N ALA A 128 5.07 7.46 26.29
CA ALA A 128 4.31 8.59 25.75
C ALA A 128 2.84 8.24 25.44
N ILE A 129 2.58 7.02 24.98
CA ILE A 129 1.27 6.60 24.49
C ILE A 129 0.38 6.01 25.60
N GLN A 130 0.96 5.32 26.58
CA GLN A 130 0.21 4.61 27.63
C GLN A 130 -0.81 5.48 28.37
N PRO A 131 -0.51 6.74 28.77
CA PRO A 131 -1.51 7.60 29.43
C PRO A 131 -2.71 7.91 28.54
N ARG A 132 -2.48 8.18 27.24
CA ARG A 132 -3.54 8.50 26.28
C ARG A 132 -4.44 7.31 26.01
N VAL A 133 -3.86 6.13 25.83
CA VAL A 133 -4.62 4.88 25.65
C VAL A 133 -5.45 4.58 26.89
N THR A 134 -4.89 4.73 28.09
CA THR A 134 -5.61 4.50 29.35
C THR A 134 -6.82 5.44 29.49
N THR A 135 -6.62 6.74 29.25
CA THR A 135 -7.69 7.75 29.28
C THR A 135 -8.77 7.46 28.22
N ALA A 136 -8.37 7.06 27.01
CA ALA A 136 -9.32 6.71 25.97
C ALA A 136 -10.18 5.50 26.34
N LEU A 137 -9.57 4.43 26.87
CA LEU A 137 -10.28 3.23 27.32
C LEU A 137 -11.31 3.59 28.42
N GLN A 138 -10.91 4.39 29.42
CA GLN A 138 -11.82 4.85 30.47
C GLN A 138 -12.98 5.69 29.89
N SER A 139 -12.71 6.54 28.91
CA SER A 139 -13.74 7.32 28.21
C SER A 139 -14.72 6.42 27.47
N TRP A 140 -14.24 5.37 26.79
CA TRP A 140 -15.08 4.45 26.04
C TRP A 140 -16.01 3.66 26.94
N VAL A 141 -15.54 3.21 28.10
CA VAL A 141 -16.38 2.55 29.12
C VAL A 141 -17.51 3.49 29.56
N LYS A 142 -17.19 4.77 29.86
CA LYS A 142 -18.18 5.76 30.27
C LYS A 142 -19.22 6.08 29.18
N LYS A 143 -18.83 6.04 27.91
CA LYS A 143 -19.73 6.25 26.76
C LYS A 143 -20.68 5.07 26.53
N GLY A 144 -20.39 3.88 27.05
CA GLY A 144 -21.17 2.66 26.88
C GLY A 144 -21.06 2.07 25.48
N ARG A 145 -21.65 2.74 24.47
CA ARG A 145 -21.61 2.31 23.07
C ARG A 145 -20.71 3.23 22.25
N VAL A 146 -19.68 2.66 21.64
CA VAL A 146 -18.74 3.39 20.77
C VAL A 146 -18.53 2.68 19.44
N THR A 147 -18.23 3.45 18.40
CA THR A 147 -17.73 2.89 17.14
C THR A 147 -16.23 2.64 17.27
N MET A 148 -15.85 1.41 17.59
CA MET A 148 -14.47 1.05 17.94
C MET A 148 -13.44 1.50 16.90
N PHE A 149 -13.71 1.28 15.60
CA PHE A 149 -12.80 1.72 14.54
C PHE A 149 -12.54 3.23 14.54
N LYS A 150 -13.60 4.03 14.77
CA LYS A 150 -13.49 5.50 14.81
C LYS A 150 -12.66 5.94 16.01
N GLU A 151 -12.95 5.40 17.18
CA GLU A 151 -12.27 5.77 18.42
C GLU A 151 -10.81 5.29 18.43
N ALA A 152 -10.54 4.05 18.03
CA ALA A 152 -9.18 3.51 17.91
C ALA A 152 -8.36 4.33 16.91
N LYS A 153 -8.92 4.63 15.74
CA LYS A 153 -8.26 5.47 14.74
C LYS A 153 -7.89 6.85 15.31
N LYS A 154 -8.82 7.49 16.04
CA LYS A 154 -8.57 8.80 16.67
C LYS A 154 -7.39 8.73 17.63
N VAL A 155 -7.39 7.76 18.56
CA VAL A 155 -6.30 7.58 19.51
C VAL A 155 -4.97 7.29 18.81
N THR A 156 -4.96 6.45 17.78
CA THR A 156 -3.74 6.17 16.99
C THR A 156 -3.21 7.44 16.33
N PHE A 157 -4.08 8.23 15.70
CA PHE A 157 -3.67 9.44 14.99
C PHE A 157 -3.11 10.50 15.95
N GLU A 158 -3.75 10.70 17.11
CA GLU A 158 -3.26 11.61 18.14
C GLU A 158 -1.90 11.18 18.70
N ASN A 159 -1.69 9.89 18.91
CA ASN A 159 -0.40 9.35 19.37
C ASN A 159 0.71 9.54 18.33
N ILE A 160 0.42 9.34 17.05
CA ILE A 160 1.37 9.61 15.95
C ILE A 160 1.73 11.10 15.94
N GLY A 161 0.73 11.98 15.98
CA GLY A 161 0.93 13.43 16.02
C GLY A 161 1.77 13.88 17.21
N LYS A 162 1.48 13.33 18.40
CA LYS A 162 2.25 13.62 19.61
C LYS A 162 3.69 13.12 19.52
N TYR A 163 3.92 11.92 19.00
CA TYR A 163 5.26 11.33 18.96
C TYR A 163 6.17 11.99 17.92
N PHE A 164 5.64 12.28 16.72
CA PHE A 164 6.45 12.79 15.61
C PHE A 164 6.50 14.31 15.51
N ALA A 165 5.44 15.00 15.96
CA ALA A 165 5.32 16.45 15.80
C ALA A 165 5.04 17.18 17.13
N SER A 166 5.06 16.46 18.27
CA SER A 166 4.74 17.02 19.59
C SER A 166 3.36 17.68 19.68
N PHE A 167 2.44 17.37 18.76
CA PHE A 167 1.10 17.95 18.74
C PHE A 167 0.24 17.41 19.88
N GLU A 168 -0.55 18.32 20.47
CA GLU A 168 -1.59 17.98 21.45
C GLU A 168 -2.92 17.72 20.75
N SER A 169 -3.79 16.94 21.41
CA SER A 169 -5.14 16.67 20.92
C SER A 169 -5.92 17.97 20.78
N GLY A 170 -6.60 18.16 19.65
CA GLY A 170 -7.35 19.38 19.38
C GLY A 170 -7.52 19.69 17.90
N PRO A 171 -7.98 20.91 17.56
CA PRO A 171 -8.42 21.28 16.21
C PRO A 171 -7.36 21.08 15.11
N VAL A 172 -6.08 21.28 15.45
CA VAL A 172 -4.96 21.07 14.50
C VAL A 172 -4.87 19.61 14.06
N LEU A 173 -4.92 18.67 15.02
CA LEU A 173 -4.88 17.24 14.71
C LEU A 173 -6.17 16.76 14.05
N ASP A 174 -7.32 17.31 14.43
CA ASP A 174 -8.60 16.99 13.79
C ASP A 174 -8.58 17.38 12.30
N ASN A 175 -8.07 18.57 11.97
CA ASN A 175 -7.88 19.00 10.59
C ASN A 175 -6.86 18.13 9.84
N LEU A 176 -5.76 17.75 10.49
CA LEU A 176 -4.76 16.88 9.89
C LEU A 176 -5.30 15.47 9.61
N ASP A 177 -6.19 14.91 10.45
CA ASP A 177 -6.85 13.62 10.18
C ASP A 177 -7.76 13.71 8.94
N VAL A 178 -8.42 14.85 8.72
CA VAL A 178 -9.21 15.09 7.51
C VAL A 178 -8.32 15.10 6.27
N LEU A 179 -7.20 15.84 6.30
CA LEU A 179 -6.24 15.87 5.20
C LEU A 179 -5.63 14.48 4.95
N PHE A 180 -5.28 13.76 6.02
CA PHE A 180 -4.72 12.42 5.93
C PHE A 180 -5.71 11.41 5.33
N LYS A 181 -7.02 11.52 5.64
CA LYS A 181 -8.06 10.71 4.97
C LYS A 181 -8.08 10.97 3.47
N GLY A 182 -7.99 12.23 3.04
CA GLY A 182 -7.91 12.61 1.63
C GLY A 182 -6.68 12.02 0.95
N LEU A 183 -5.52 12.11 1.60
CA LEU A 183 -4.26 11.53 1.12
C LEU A 183 -4.37 10.01 0.92
N ILE A 184 -4.88 9.28 1.91
CA ILE A 184 -5.05 7.82 1.84
C ILE A 184 -6.06 7.43 0.77
N TYR A 185 -7.12 8.22 0.58
CA TYR A 185 -8.07 8.02 -0.51
C TYR A 185 -7.38 8.16 -1.87
N GLY A 186 -6.63 9.25 -2.07
CA GLY A 186 -5.81 9.49 -3.26
C GLY A 186 -4.87 8.32 -3.56
N PHE A 187 -4.10 7.89 -2.55
CA PHE A 187 -3.16 6.77 -2.65
C PHE A 187 -3.84 5.48 -3.15
N ARG A 188 -5.07 5.21 -2.72
CA ARG A 188 -5.84 4.01 -3.13
C ARG A 188 -6.43 4.10 -4.54
N VAL A 189 -6.67 5.30 -5.07
CA VAL A 189 -7.25 5.49 -6.41
C VAL A 189 -6.19 5.75 -7.50
N SER A 190 -4.95 6.03 -7.09
CA SER A 190 -3.83 6.45 -7.93
C SER A 190 -3.55 5.61 -9.21
N PRO A 191 -3.81 4.29 -9.30
CA PRO A 191 -3.48 3.54 -10.51
C PRO A 191 -4.63 3.29 -11.49
N ILE A 192 -5.84 3.80 -11.24
CA ILE A 192 -7.00 3.45 -12.09
C ILE A 192 -7.03 4.37 -13.33
N ASN A 193 -6.02 4.21 -14.19
CA ASN A 193 -5.97 4.83 -15.52
C ASN A 193 -6.86 4.04 -16.49
N LEU A 194 -8.18 4.19 -16.38
CA LEU A 194 -9.10 3.58 -17.36
C LEU A 194 -9.21 4.49 -18.58
N PRO A 195 -8.90 4.00 -19.81
CA PRO A 195 -9.12 4.78 -21.01
C PRO A 195 -10.62 5.13 -21.13
N GLY A 196 -10.93 6.42 -21.25
CA GLY A 196 -12.30 6.93 -21.35
C GLY A 196 -12.96 7.41 -20.05
N THR A 197 -12.26 7.36 -18.91
CA THR A 197 -12.74 7.99 -17.66
C THR A 197 -12.02 9.32 -17.38
N LYS A 198 -12.69 10.27 -16.72
CA LYS A 198 -12.10 11.58 -16.30
C LYS A 198 -10.97 11.46 -15.25
N PHE A 199 -10.43 10.27 -15.01
CA PHE A 199 -9.25 10.02 -14.19
C PHE A 199 -7.94 10.21 -14.99
N GLN A 200 -7.94 11.08 -16.00
CA GLN A 200 -6.75 11.53 -16.75
C GLN A 200 -6.12 12.81 -16.16
N CYS A 201 -6.30 13.07 -14.87
CA CYS A 201 -5.74 14.25 -14.22
C CYS A 201 -4.62 13.87 -13.25
N THR A 202 -3.55 13.33 -13.80
CA THR A 202 -2.20 13.77 -13.42
C THR A 202 -1.44 14.04 -14.73
N PRO A 203 -0.90 15.25 -14.93
CA PRO A 203 -0.31 15.62 -16.20
C PRO A 203 0.88 14.72 -16.53
N ARG A 204 0.74 13.97 -17.63
CA ARG A 204 1.87 13.48 -18.42
C ARG A 204 2.53 14.68 -19.09
N THR A 205 3.31 15.49 -18.37
CA THR A 205 4.21 16.45 -19.03
C THR A 205 5.34 16.86 -18.10
N LEU A 206 6.57 16.80 -18.63
CA LEU A 206 7.85 17.31 -18.12
C LEU A 206 8.47 16.40 -17.03
N THR A 207 9.63 15.78 -17.21
CA THR A 207 10.88 16.46 -17.62
C THR A 207 11.90 15.41 -18.08
N THR A 208 12.19 15.38 -19.38
CA THR A 208 13.57 15.20 -19.85
C THR A 208 14.26 16.57 -19.73
N PHE A 209 15.59 16.59 -19.58
CA PHE A 209 16.53 17.72 -19.41
C PHE A 209 16.79 18.12 -17.94
N LEU A 210 18.00 18.44 -17.48
CA LEU A 210 19.41 18.18 -17.83
C LEU A 210 20.18 18.72 -16.61
N PHE A 211 21.35 18.17 -16.30
CA PHE A 211 22.33 18.79 -15.39
C PHE A 211 22.67 20.22 -15.86
N HIS A 212 22.69 21.23 -14.97
CA HIS A 212 23.88 22.03 -14.67
C HIS A 212 23.60 23.11 -13.59
N SER A 213 24.59 23.25 -12.71
CA SER A 213 24.97 24.36 -11.81
C SER A 213 23.98 24.88 -10.76
#